data_AF-A0A7J4JBJ6-F1
#
_entry.id   AF-A0A7J4JBJ6-F1
#
_cell.length_a   1.000
_cell.length_b   1.000
_cell.length_c   1.000
_cell.angle_alpha   90.00
_cell.angle_beta   90.00
_cell.angle_gamma   90.00
#
_symmetry.space_group_name_H-M   'P 1'
#
loop_
_entity.id
_entity.type
_entity.pdbx_description
1 polymer ?
#
loop_
_entity_poly.entity_id
_entity_poly.type
_entity_poly.pdbx_seq_one_letter_code
_entity_poly.pdbx_strand_id
1 'polypeptide(L)'
;MYALYHLPHLDSVFAKLAKKDKAQFEILQRKINDILENPQSGKPLHAPMQNKRRVHIGKSFVLTYSIDENKKCVTLIDYDHHNNIYLN
;
A
#
# COMPACT_ATOMS: atom_id res chain seq x y z
N MET A 1 -2.47 -15.39 7.18
CA MET A 1 -1.64 -14.17 7.01
C MET A 1 -0.87 -14.31 5.71
N TYR A 2 -0.93 -13.31 4.83
CA TYR A 2 -0.23 -13.33 3.54
C TYR A 2 1.24 -12.96 3.74
N ALA A 3 2.13 -13.45 2.86
CA ALA A 3 3.51 -12.99 2.83
C ALA A 3 3.58 -11.54 2.28
N LEU A 4 4.44 -10.70 2.86
CA LEU A 4 4.61 -9.32 2.46
C LEU A 4 5.82 -9.14 1.54
N TYR A 5 5.59 -8.46 0.42
CA TYR A 5 6.62 -7.95 -0.50
C TYR A 5 6.35 -6.48 -0.80
N HIS A 6 7.34 -5.77 -1.33
CA HIS A 6 7.20 -4.39 -1.79
C HIS A 6 8.14 -4.10 -2.96
N LEU A 7 7.79 -3.11 -3.78
CA LEU A 7 8.67 -2.63 -4.84
C LEU A 7 9.86 -1.84 -4.26
N PRO A 8 11.08 -1.94 -4.85
CA PRO A 8 12.30 -1.37 -4.25
C PRO A 8 12.25 0.13 -3.95
N HIS A 9 11.51 0.93 -4.71
CA HIS A 9 11.46 2.38 -4.47
C HIS A 9 10.82 2.73 -3.12
N LEU A 10 9.94 1.85 -2.62
CA LEU A 10 9.25 2.04 -1.35
C LEU A 10 10.20 2.02 -0.14
N ASP A 11 11.37 1.37 -0.24
CA ASP A 11 12.37 1.40 0.85
C ASP A 11 12.75 2.84 1.20
N SER A 12 13.06 3.64 0.17
CA SER A 12 13.44 5.04 0.35
C SER A 12 12.28 5.91 0.81
N VAL A 13 11.06 5.62 0.37
CA VAL A 13 9.83 6.34 0.74
C VAL A 13 9.52 6.09 2.21
N PHE A 14 9.53 4.83 2.64
CA PHE A 14 9.24 4.43 4.01
C PHE A 14 10.32 4.89 4.99
N ALA A 15 11.61 4.82 4.61
CA ALA A 15 12.69 5.36 5.43
C ALA A 15 12.55 6.88 5.65
N LYS A 16 12.18 7.63 4.61
CA LYS A 16 11.91 9.08 4.72
C LYS A 16 10.68 9.35 5.57
N LEU A 17 9.60 8.58 5.39
CA LEU A 17 8.36 8.74 6.15
C LEU A 17 8.59 8.46 7.63
N ALA A 18 9.23 7.34 7.98
CA ALA A 18 9.55 6.98 9.36
C ALA A 18 10.38 8.04 10.08
N LYS A 19 11.25 8.75 9.36
CA LYS A 19 12.07 9.85 9.90
C LYS A 19 11.30 11.17 10.05
N LYS A 20 10.43 11.50 9.09
CA LYS A 20 9.78 12.82 9.00
C LYS A 20 8.41 12.88 9.68
N ASP A 21 7.65 11.81 9.62
CA ASP A 21 6.30 11.69 10.15
C ASP A 21 6.07 10.28 10.70
N LYS A 22 6.51 10.08 11.94
CA LYS A 22 6.39 8.80 12.65
C LYS A 22 4.93 8.39 12.85
N ALA A 23 4.04 9.34 13.14
CA ALA A 23 2.62 9.04 13.36
C ALA A 23 1.97 8.49 12.09
N GLN A 24 2.26 9.08 10.94
CA GLN A 24 1.78 8.57 9.68
C GLN A 24 2.40 7.21 9.32
N PHE A 25 3.68 7.00 9.64
CA PHE A 25 4.34 5.70 9.47
C PHE A 25 3.67 4.61 10.32
N GLU A 26 3.30 4.89 11.56
CA GLU A 26 2.58 3.93 12.43
C GLU A 26 1.18 3.58 11.86
N ILE A 27 0.46 4.56 11.31
CA ILE A 27 -0.83 4.33 10.63
C ILE A 27 -0.63 3.44 9.40
N LEU A 28 0.42 3.68 8.61
CA LEU A 28 0.80 2.85 7.47
C LEU A 28 1.07 1.40 7.90
N GLN A 29 1.89 1.19 8.93
CA GLN A 29 2.24 -0.15 9.42
C GLN A 29 1.00 -0.92 9.90
N ARG A 30 0.11 -0.27 10.66
CA ARG A 30 -1.15 -0.88 11.08
C ARG A 30 -2.00 -1.28 9.86
N LYS A 31 -2.11 -0.40 8.86
CA LYS A 31 -2.89 -0.70 7.66
C LYS A 31 -2.27 -1.84 6.84
N ILE A 32 -0.94 -1.97 6.80
CA ILE A 32 -0.28 -3.12 6.17
C ILE A 32 -0.68 -4.42 6.90
N ASN A 33 -0.69 -4.43 8.22
CA ASN A 33 -1.14 -5.61 8.98
C ASN A 33 -2.60 -5.97 8.67
N ASP A 34 -3.50 -4.98 8.64
CA ASP A 34 -4.91 -5.20 8.25
C ASP A 34 -5.01 -5.84 6.85
N ILE A 35 -4.16 -5.40 5.90
CA ILE A 35 -4.11 -5.95 4.55
C ILE A 35 -3.58 -7.38 4.56
N LEU A 36 -2.57 -7.72 5.36
CA LEU A 36 -2.03 -9.09 5.42
C LEU A 36 -3.00 -10.09 6.05
N GLU A 37 -3.90 -9.61 6.91
CA GLU A 37 -5.01 -10.39 7.48
C GLU A 37 -6.16 -10.56 6.48
N ASN A 38 -6.59 -9.47 5.84
CA ASN A 38 -7.64 -9.48 4.83
C ASN A 38 -7.26 -8.64 3.59
N PRO A 39 -6.52 -9.23 2.63
CA PRO A 39 -6.05 -8.48 1.46
C PRO A 39 -7.18 -7.93 0.58
N GLN A 40 -8.35 -8.56 0.62
CA GLN A 40 -9.54 -8.18 -0.16
C GLN A 40 -10.31 -6.99 0.47
N SER A 41 -9.83 -6.38 1.55
CA SER A 41 -10.50 -5.26 2.23
C SER A 41 -10.38 -3.89 1.54
N GLY A 42 -9.28 -3.61 0.84
CA GLY A 42 -9.09 -2.38 0.05
C GLY A 42 -10.10 -2.20 -1.11
N LYS A 43 -10.13 -1.03 -1.73
CA LYS A 43 -10.98 -0.78 -2.92
C LYS A 43 -10.25 -1.29 -4.18
N PRO A 44 -10.87 -2.11 -5.04
CA PRO A 44 -10.27 -2.46 -6.33
C PRO A 44 -10.12 -1.20 -7.20
N LEU A 45 -9.03 -1.13 -7.95
CA LEU A 45 -8.80 -0.06 -8.91
C LEU A 45 -9.46 -0.41 -10.26
N HIS A 46 -9.80 0.62 -11.03
CA HIS A 46 -10.37 0.44 -12.36
C HIS A 46 -9.27 0.30 -13.42
N ALA A 47 -9.67 -0.03 -14.64
CA ALA A 47 -8.76 -0.06 -15.79
C ALA A 47 -7.93 1.24 -15.89
N PRO A 48 -6.61 1.16 -16.16
CA PRO A 48 -5.85 -0.05 -16.52
C PRO A 48 -5.32 -0.86 -15.32
N MET A 49 -5.58 -0.44 -14.08
CA MET A 49 -4.97 -1.01 -12.87
C MET A 49 -5.85 -2.04 -12.14
N GLN A 50 -6.69 -2.75 -12.89
CA GLN A 50 -7.71 -3.66 -12.36
C GLN A 50 -7.19 -4.88 -11.57
N ASN A 51 -5.89 -5.17 -11.64
CA ASN A 51 -5.22 -6.19 -10.80
C ASN A 51 -4.68 -5.63 -9.48
N LYS A 52 -4.93 -4.35 -9.18
CA LYS A 52 -4.44 -3.65 -7.99
C LYS A 52 -5.60 -3.16 -7.12
N ARG A 53 -5.29 -2.94 -5.86
CA ARG A 53 -6.23 -2.45 -4.83
C ARG A 53 -5.60 -1.28 -4.11
N ARG A 54 -6.44 -0.41 -3.53
CA ARG A 54 -6.01 0.77 -2.78
C ARG A 54 -6.62 0.86 -1.40
N VAL A 55 -5.90 1.47 -0.47
CA VAL A 55 -6.40 1.93 0.82
C VAL A 55 -5.93 3.36 1.08
N HIS A 56 -6.73 4.12 1.83
CA HIS A 56 -6.28 5.41 2.35
C HIS A 56 -5.42 5.21 3.60
N ILE A 57 -4.34 5.99 3.68
CA ILE A 57 -3.44 6.09 4.83
C ILE A 57 -3.58 7.50 5.41
N GLY A 58 -4.20 7.60 6.58
CA GLY A 58 -4.56 8.90 7.15
C GLY A 58 -5.57 9.64 6.28
N LYS A 59 -5.38 10.96 6.12
CA LYS A 59 -6.33 11.83 5.41
C LYS A 59 -6.12 11.83 3.89
N SER A 60 -4.88 11.94 3.42
CA SER A 60 -4.62 12.30 2.01
C SER A 60 -3.73 11.33 1.25
N PHE A 61 -3.15 10.34 1.92
CA PHE A 61 -2.23 9.40 1.27
C PHE A 61 -2.93 8.10 0.90
N VAL A 62 -2.39 7.43 -0.11
CA VAL A 62 -2.93 6.18 -0.64
C VAL A 62 -1.79 5.18 -0.71
N LEU A 63 -2.07 3.95 -0.29
CA LEU A 63 -1.22 2.79 -0.54
C LEU A 63 -1.91 1.91 -1.59
N THR A 64 -1.20 1.57 -2.66
CA THR A 64 -1.65 0.58 -3.64
C THR A 64 -0.88 -0.72 -3.50
N TYR A 65 -1.56 -1.83 -3.76
CA TYR A 65 -0.98 -3.17 -3.64
C TYR A 65 -1.66 -4.15 -4.60
N SER A 66 -1.01 -5.28 -4.86
CA SER A 66 -1.59 -6.43 -5.56
C SER A 66 -1.60 -7.66 -4.66
N ILE A 67 -2.41 -8.64 -5.03
CA ILE A 67 -2.58 -9.89 -4.31
C ILE A 67 -2.31 -11.03 -5.29
N ASP A 68 -1.44 -11.96 -4.91
CA ASP A 68 -1.35 -13.27 -5.54
C ASP A 68 -2.05 -14.28 -4.61
N GLU A 69 -3.26 -14.67 -4.98
CA GLU A 69 -4.08 -15.60 -4.18
C GLU A 69 -3.53 -17.02 -4.15
N ASN A 70 -2.80 -17.43 -5.20
CA ASN A 70 -2.22 -18.76 -5.30
C ASN A 70 -1.00 -18.88 -4.38
N LYS A 71 -0.15 -17.85 -4.38
CA LYS A 71 1.05 -17.78 -3.53
C LYS A 71 0.78 -17.23 -2.14
N LYS A 72 -0.45 -16.78 -1.88
CA LYS A 72 -0.85 -16.10 -0.64
C LYS A 72 0.13 -14.97 -0.28
N CYS A 73 0.42 -14.10 -1.24
CA CYS A 73 1.27 -12.93 -1.01
C CYS A 73 0.61 -11.61 -1.41
N VAL A 74 1.03 -10.55 -0.73
CA VAL A 74 0.68 -9.15 -1.00
C VAL A 74 1.95 -8.43 -1.42
N THR A 75 1.90 -7.70 -2.53
CA THR A 75 2.99 -6.82 -2.97
C THR A 75 2.54 -5.37 -2.85
N LEU A 76 3.21 -4.59 -2.02
CA LEU A 76 3.03 -3.14 -1.97
C LEU A 76 3.65 -2.52 -3.22
N ILE A 77 2.86 -1.72 -3.93
CA ILE A 77 3.22 -1.18 -5.23
C ILE A 77 3.62 0.27 -5.09
N ASP A 78 2.79 1.11 -4.49
CA ASP A 78 3.11 2.53 -4.38
C ASP A 78 2.44 3.21 -3.18
N TYR A 79 3.06 4.27 -2.69
CA TYR A 79 2.58 5.10 -1.58
C TYR A 79 2.83 6.58 -1.89
N ASP A 80 1.74 7.33 -2.08
CA ASP A 80 1.82 8.78 -2.35
C ASP A 80 0.50 9.49 -1.99
N HIS A 81 0.49 10.81 -2.05
CA HIS A 81 -0.70 11.64 -1.96
C HIS A 81 -1.69 11.28 -3.08
N HIS A 82 -2.99 11.28 -2.78
CA HIS A 82 -4.03 10.88 -3.75
C HIS A 82 -4.06 11.71 -5.04
N ASN A 83 -3.45 12.90 -5.04
CA ASN A 83 -3.33 13.77 -6.22
C ASN A 83 -2.25 13.29 -7.20
N ASN A 84 -1.26 12.52 -6.73
CA ASN A 84 -0.07 12.16 -7.48
C ASN A 84 -0.08 10.69 -7.94
N ILE A 85 -0.68 9.81 -7.13
CA ILE A 85 -0.59 8.35 -7.30
C ILE A 85 -1.28 7.77 -8.56
N TYR A 86 -1.99 8.61 -9.32
CA TYR A 86 -2.65 8.23 -10.58
C TYR A 86 -2.09 8.99 -11.80
N LEU A 87 -0.99 9.72 -11.64
CA LEU A 87 -0.38 10.52 -12.71
C LEU A 87 0.74 9.79 -13.47
N ASN A 88 1.02 8.53 -13.13
CA ASN A 88 2.02 7.67 -13.78
C ASN A 88 1.39 6.48 -14.49
#